data_AF-A0A519ZLK7-F1
#
_entry.id   AF-A0A519ZLK7-F1
#
_cell.length_a   1.000
_cell.length_b   1.000
_cell.length_c   1.000
_cell.angle_alpha   90.00
_cell.angle_beta   90.00
_cell.angle_gamma   90.00
#
_symmetry.space_group_name_H-M   'P 1'
#
loop_
_entity.id
_entity.type
_entity.pdbx_description
1 polymer ?
#
loop_
_entity_poly.entity_id
_entity_poly.type
_entity_poly.pdbx_seq_one_letter_code
_entity_poly.pdbx_strand_id
1 'polypeptide(L)' 'MTRAAHDDSDVVWEAAVEWLVREHEQPLDAPALAERQAWLDRSPEHRQAYAEAHHVWLLTGLIPPSR' A
#
# COMPACT_ATOMS: atom_id res chain seq x y z
N MET A 1 -9.64 -24.27 8.81
CA MET A 1 -8.31 -23.89 8.27
C MET A 1 -8.41 -22.45 7.80
N THR A 2 -8.22 -21.41 8.64
CA THR A 2 -8.32 -19.99 8.21
C THR A 2 -8.13 -19.03 9.39
N ARG A 3 -6.88 -18.79 9.81
CA ARG A 3 -6.53 -17.59 10.61
C ARG A 3 -5.26 -16.98 10.02
N ALA A 4 -4.24 -17.81 9.81
CA ALA A 4 -2.97 -17.40 9.21
C ALA A 4 -3.11 -16.72 7.82
N ALA A 5 -3.96 -17.25 6.92
CA ALA A 5 -4.17 -16.63 5.60
C ALA A 5 -4.89 -15.27 5.67
N HIS A 6 -5.67 -15.03 6.73
CA HIS A 6 -6.30 -13.72 6.97
C HIS A 6 -5.29 -12.75 7.58
N ASP A 7 -4.48 -13.22 8.53
CA ASP A 7 -3.38 -12.42 9.09
C ASP A 7 -2.40 -11.99 7.99
N ASP A 8 -2.06 -12.88 7.05
CA ASP A 8 -1.18 -12.56 5.92
C ASP A 8 -1.81 -11.52 4.96
N SER A 9 -3.11 -11.63 4.67
CA SER A 9 -3.80 -10.63 3.83
C SER A 9 -3.85 -9.26 4.49
N ASP A 10 -4.06 -9.24 5.81
CA ASP A 10 -4.15 -8.01 6.59
C ASP A 10 -2.79 -7.31 6.64
N VAL A 11 -1.69 -8.07 6.79
CA VAL A 11 -0.32 -7.53 6.73
C VAL A 11 -0.01 -6.94 5.35
N VAL A 12 -0.41 -7.61 4.26
CA VAL A 12 -0.21 -7.10 2.90
C VAL A 12 -1.06 -5.84 2.65
N TRP A 13 -2.28 -5.81 3.19
CA TRP A 13 -3.17 -4.66 3.12
C TRP A 13 -2.62 -3.44 3.89
N GLU A 14 -2.16 -3.63 5.13
CA GLU A 14 -1.59 -2.56 5.93
C GLU A 14 -0.37 -1.94 5.24
N ALA A 15 0.54 -2.77 4.73
CA ALA A 15 1.71 -2.30 3.99
C ALA A 15 1.32 -1.54 2.69
N ALA A 16 0.25 -1.95 2.00
CA ALA A 16 -0.26 -1.23 0.82
C ALA A 16 -0.72 0.20 1.19
N VAL A 17 -1.47 0.32 2.30
CA VAL A 17 -1.96 1.62 2.80
C VAL A 17 -0.80 2.50 3.24
N GLU A 18 0.20 1.95 3.93
CA GLU A 18 1.40 2.70 4.34
C GLU A 18 2.16 3.29 3.15
N TRP A 19 2.38 2.51 2.08
CA TRP A 19 3.01 3.01 0.86
C TRP A 19 2.20 4.16 0.24
N LEU A 20 0.88 4.00 0.18
CA LEU A 20 -0.01 5.01 -0.39
C LEU A 20 -0.01 6.31 0.42
N VAL A 21 -0.07 6.22 1.75
CA VAL A 21 0.02 7.38 2.64
C VAL A 21 1.36 8.08 2.43
N ARG A 22 2.48 7.34 2.43
CA ARG A 22 3.82 7.91 2.26
C ARG A 22 3.95 8.70 0.94
N GLU A 23 3.41 8.18 -0.17
CA GLU A 23 3.39 8.85 -1.47
C GLU A 23 2.58 10.15 -1.52
N HIS A 24 1.46 10.17 -0.79
CA HIS A 24 0.56 11.31 -0.76
C HIS A 24 0.99 12.37 0.26
N GLU A 25 1.70 12.00 1.32
CA GLU A 25 2.31 12.94 2.27
C GLU A 25 3.48 13.70 1.63
N GLN A 26 4.37 13.00 0.92
CA GLN A 26 5.52 13.57 0.24
C GLN A 26 5.88 12.78 -1.02
N PRO A 27 6.44 13.43 -2.05
CA PRO A 27 7.03 12.71 -3.18
C PRO A 27 8.09 11.71 -2.68
N LEU A 28 7.97 10.46 -3.10
CA LEU A 28 8.98 9.44 -2.80
C LEU A 28 10.30 9.77 -3.51
N ASP A 29 11.41 9.64 -2.77
CA ASP A 29 12.74 9.70 -3.34
C ASP A 29 13.10 8.40 -4.08
N ALA A 30 14.22 8.41 -4.82
CA ALA A 30 14.63 7.25 -5.61
C ALA A 30 14.82 5.96 -4.79
N PRO A 31 15.41 6.00 -3.56
CA PRO A 31 15.44 4.83 -2.68
C PRO A 31 14.05 4.31 -2.31
N ALA A 32 13.13 5.18 -1.88
CA ALA A 32 11.79 4.76 -1.50
C ALA A 32 10.98 4.19 -2.67
N LEU A 33 11.15 4.74 -3.88
CA LEU A 33 10.55 4.20 -5.09
C LEU A 33 11.06 2.78 -5.39
N ALA A 34 12.36 2.53 -5.21
CA ALA A 34 12.95 1.21 -5.40
C ALA A 34 12.46 0.20 -4.35
N GLU A 35 12.35 0.62 -3.08
CA GLU A 35 11.78 -0.22 -2.00
C GLU A 35 10.33 -0.58 -2.26
N ARG A 36 9.50 0.40 -2.66
CA ARG A 36 8.10 0.16 -3.04
C ARG A 36 8.01 -0.83 -4.20
N GLN A 37 8.82 -0.62 -5.24
CA GLN A 37 8.82 -1.51 -6.39
C GLN A 37 9.24 -2.93 -6.01
N ALA A 38 10.28 -3.07 -5.19
CA ALA A 38 10.71 -4.38 -4.68
C ALA A 38 9.60 -5.07 -3.87
N TRP A 39 8.83 -4.32 -3.08
CA TRP A 39 7.68 -4.85 -2.35
C TRP A 39 6.55 -5.29 -3.31
N LEU A 40 6.22 -4.51 -4.34
CA LEU A 40 5.24 -4.88 -5.38
C LEU A 40 5.65 -6.11 -6.19
N ASP A 41 6.95 -6.32 -6.39
CA ASP A 41 7.48 -7.45 -7.16
C ASP A 41 7.48 -8.76 -6.37
N ARG A 42 7.32 -8.72 -5.03
CA ARG A 42 7.32 -9.93 -4.18
C ARG A 42 6.22 -10.92 -4.53
N SER A 43 5.01 -10.45 -4.81
CA SER A 43 3.92 -11.34 -5.19
C SER A 43 2.74 -10.61 -5.86
N PRO A 44 1.85 -11.33 -6.56
CA PRO A 44 0.62 -10.75 -7.10
C PRO A 44 -0.30 -10.12 -6.04
N GLU A 45 -0.34 -10.69 -4.83
CA GLU A 45 -1.18 -10.20 -3.73
C GLU A 45 -0.77 -8.78 -3.29
N HIS A 46 0.53 -8.49 -3.25
CA HIS A 46 1.03 -7.13 -2.95
C HIS A 46 0.55 -6.11 -3.99
N ARG A 47 0.61 -6.47 -5.28
CA ARG A 47 0.12 -5.58 -6.36
C ARG A 47 -1.37 -5.36 -6.29
N GLN A 48 -2.13 -6.41 -5.98
CA GLN A 48 -3.58 -6.32 -5.85
C GLN A 48 -3.97 -5.43 -4.67
N ALA A 49 -3.39 -5.64 -3.50
CA ALA A 49 -3.67 -4.83 -2.31
C ALA A 49 -3.33 -3.35 -2.54
N TYR A 50 -2.21 -3.05 -3.20
CA TYR A 50 -1.83 -1.68 -3.53
C TYR A 50 -2.76 -1.01 -4.53
N ALA A 51 -3.21 -1.74 -5.56
CA ALA A 51 -4.21 -1.23 -6.50
C ALA A 51 -5.56 -0.99 -5.82
N GLU A 52 -5.96 -1.86 -4.90
CA GLU A 52 -7.20 -1.72 -4.12
C GLU A 52 -7.12 -0.53 -3.15
N ALA A 53 -6.00 -0.35 -2.44
CA ALA A 53 -5.76 0.81 -1.60
C ALA A 53 -5.86 2.12 -2.40
N HIS A 54 -5.24 2.20 -3.58
CA HIS A 54 -5.38 3.33 -4.51
C HIS A 54 -6.84 3.57 -4.89
N HIS A 55 -7.59 2.51 -5.21
CA HIS A 55 -9.00 2.63 -5.58
C HIS A 55 -9.85 3.18 -4.42
N VAL A 56 -9.67 2.66 -3.20
CA VAL A 56 -10.35 3.14 -1.99
C VAL A 56 -10.01 4.61 -1.73
N TRP A 57 -8.76 4.99 -1.86
CA TRP A 57 -8.32 6.38 -1.67
C TRP A 57 -8.98 7.35 -2.65
N LEU A 58 -9.06 6.97 -3.94
CA LEU A 58 -9.75 7.75 -4.96
C LEU A 58 -11.25 7.89 -4.69
N LEU A 59 -11.91 6.80 -4.26
CA LEU A 59 -13.35 6.81 -3.97
C LEU A 59 -13.69 7.64 -2.74
N THR A 60 -12.82 7.64 -1.73
CA THR A 60 -13.05 8.33 -0.46
C THR A 60 -12.63 9.80 -0.51
N GLY A 61 -11.84 10.21 -1.51
CA GLY A 61 -11.36 11.58 -1.64
C GLY A 61 -10.50 12.02 -0.46
N LEU A 62 -9.88 11.07 0.25
CA LEU A 62 -9.06 11.36 1.42
C LEU A 62 -7.80 12.11 0.97
N ILE A 63 -7.80 13.42 1.22
CA ILE A 63 -6.59 14.24 1.18
C ILE A 63 -5.89 14.03 2.52
N PRO A 64 -4.57 13.74 2.56
CA PRO A 64 -3.85 13.62 3.83
C PRO A 64 -4.00 14.92 4.62
N PRO A 65 -4.09 14.88 5.96
CA PRO A 65 -4.01 16.10 6.75
C PRO A 65 -2.63 16.74 6.53
N SER A 66 -2.62 17.97 6.01
CA SER A 66 -1.42 18.80 5.99
C SER A 66 -0.97 19.00 7.44
N ARG A 67 0.17 18.42 7.83
CA ARG A 67 0.84 18.78 9.08
C ARG A 67 1.48 20.16 8.98
#